data_AF-A0A524NW42-F1
#
_entry.id   AF-A0A524NW42-F1
#
_cell.length_a   1.000
_cell.length_b   1.000
_cell.length_c   1.000
_cell.angle_alpha   90.00
_cell.angle_beta   90.00
_cell.angle_gamma   90.00
#
_symmetry.space_group_name_H-M   'P 1'
#
loop_
_entity.id
_entity.type
_entity.pdbx_description
1 polymer ?
#
loop_
_entity_poly.entity_id
_entity_poly.type
_entity_poly.pdbx_seq_one_letter_code
_entity_poly.pdbx_strand_id
1 'polypeptide(L)'
;GEAKKATSIPIIGSINCISNEDWIHFTRKMEEAGADALELNIFLNPADFSNKEFEKAYFRIIEKVLATVKIPVAIKVGKYFTRMGLSLKALSETGISAMVLFNRFYTPDIDIEKMALTAANLFSTREEQHETLRWIAIMSERVNCGLAASTGIHNGEDVIKMLLAGARAIQVASTLYKNGPVQINKILTKINAWMTDKGFDSLEQFRGKVSGGYGDDPSAFERMQFMKHFSEIR
;
A
#
# COMPACT_ATOMS: atom_id res chain seq x y z
N GLY A 1 -4.28 19.92 -13.20
CA GLY A 1 -3.88 21.29 -13.52
C GLY A 1 -3.82 22.18 -12.30
N GLU A 2 -4.96 22.66 -11.80
CA GLU A 2 -5.01 23.65 -10.71
C GLU A 2 -4.34 23.21 -9.42
N ALA A 3 -4.59 21.97 -8.97
CA ALA A 3 -3.95 21.42 -7.77
C ALA A 3 -2.41 21.46 -7.87
N LYS A 4 -1.83 21.07 -9.02
CA LYS A 4 -0.39 21.12 -9.25
C LYS A 4 0.17 22.54 -9.23
N LYS A 5 -0.60 23.52 -9.72
CA LYS A 5 -0.22 24.94 -9.67
C LYS A 5 -0.29 25.53 -8.26
N ALA A 6 -1.07 24.92 -7.36
CA ALA A 6 -1.31 25.42 -6.01
C ALA A 6 -0.27 24.96 -4.97
N THR A 7 0.65 24.03 -5.31
CA THR A 7 1.62 23.48 -4.35
C THR A 7 2.92 23.02 -5.00
N SER A 8 4.03 23.10 -4.26
CA SER A 8 5.30 22.47 -4.63
C SER A 8 5.41 21.01 -4.18
N ILE A 9 4.46 20.53 -3.36
CA ILE A 9 4.42 19.14 -2.91
C ILE A 9 4.10 18.23 -4.12
N PRO A 10 4.84 17.13 -4.33
CA PRO A 10 4.54 16.18 -5.39
C PRO A 10 3.11 15.63 -5.31
N ILE A 11 2.41 15.59 -6.44
CA ILE A 11 1.05 15.06 -6.57
C ILE A 11 1.10 13.73 -7.30
N ILE A 12 0.61 12.68 -6.64
CA ILE A 12 0.44 11.35 -7.23
C ILE A 12 -1.01 11.19 -7.66
N GLY A 13 -1.25 11.04 -8.97
CA GLY A 13 -2.60 10.84 -9.51
C GLY A 13 -3.04 9.38 -9.39
N SER A 14 -4.02 9.09 -8.53
CA SER A 14 -4.60 7.74 -8.40
C SER A 14 -5.69 7.54 -9.44
N ILE A 15 -5.63 6.43 -10.18
CA ILE A 15 -6.53 6.11 -11.30
C ILE A 15 -7.10 4.71 -11.08
N ASN A 16 -8.42 4.57 -11.29
CA ASN A 16 -9.12 3.29 -11.29
C ASN A 16 -10.04 3.24 -12.52
N CYS A 17 -9.80 2.28 -13.41
CA CYS A 17 -10.53 2.14 -14.68
C CYS A 17 -10.98 0.69 -14.88
N ILE A 18 -12.03 0.52 -15.69
CA ILE A 18 -12.61 -0.79 -15.99
C ILE A 18 -12.05 -1.34 -17.31
N SER A 19 -12.00 -0.52 -18.37
CA SER A 19 -11.55 -0.93 -19.71
C SER A 19 -10.08 -0.59 -19.96
N ASN A 20 -9.46 -1.28 -20.93
CA ASN A 20 -8.07 -1.00 -21.33
C ASN A 20 -7.92 0.40 -21.96
N GLU A 21 -8.93 0.81 -22.72
CA GLU A 21 -9.00 2.09 -23.40
C GLU A 21 -9.03 3.23 -22.38
N ASP A 22 -9.79 3.05 -21.30
CA ASP A 22 -9.86 4.01 -20.19
C ASP A 22 -8.50 4.15 -19.50
N TRP A 23 -7.79 3.05 -19.23
CA TRP A 23 -6.46 3.11 -18.61
C TRP A 23 -5.49 3.98 -19.41
N ILE A 24 -5.42 3.80 -20.73
CA ILE A 24 -4.56 4.62 -21.60
C ILE A 24 -5.01 6.08 -21.61
N HIS A 25 -6.32 6.31 -21.74
CA HIS A 25 -6.88 7.65 -21.84
C HIS A 25 -6.67 8.48 -20.56
N PHE A 26 -7.03 7.92 -19.41
CA PHE A 26 -6.97 8.64 -18.13
C PHE A 26 -5.54 8.81 -17.61
N THR A 27 -4.64 7.85 -17.84
CA THR A 27 -3.24 7.99 -17.43
C THR A 27 -2.53 9.11 -18.20
N ARG A 28 -2.74 9.18 -19.52
CA ARG A 28 -2.26 10.30 -20.34
C ARG A 28 -2.80 11.64 -19.87
N LYS A 29 -4.12 11.74 -19.67
CA LYS A 29 -4.74 12.99 -19.18
C LYS A 29 -4.21 13.43 -17.81
N MET A 30 -3.92 12.47 -16.93
CA MET A 30 -3.39 12.77 -15.60
C MET A 30 -1.95 13.30 -15.67
N GLU A 31 -1.11 12.73 -16.54
CA GLU A 31 0.23 13.24 -16.83
C GLU A 31 0.18 14.64 -17.46
N GLU A 32 -0.66 14.85 -18.49
CA GLU A 32 -0.87 16.16 -19.13
C GLU A 32 -1.39 17.21 -18.12
N ALA A 33 -2.15 16.78 -17.11
CA ALA A 33 -2.62 17.64 -16.04
C ALA A 33 -1.53 18.04 -15.02
N GLY A 34 -0.33 17.48 -15.13
CA GLY A 34 0.86 17.81 -14.34
C GLY A 34 1.11 16.92 -13.12
N ALA A 35 0.57 15.70 -13.08
CA ALA A 35 0.91 14.77 -12.01
C ALA A 35 2.41 14.41 -12.03
N ASP A 36 3.03 14.28 -10.86
CA ASP A 36 4.46 13.94 -10.74
C ASP A 36 4.69 12.42 -10.82
N ALA A 37 3.67 11.65 -10.48
CA ALA A 37 3.64 10.19 -10.60
C ALA A 37 2.18 9.71 -10.69
N LEU A 38 1.98 8.46 -11.07
CA LEU A 38 0.67 7.80 -11.08
C LEU A 38 0.61 6.68 -10.05
N GLU A 39 -0.58 6.43 -9.51
CA GLU A 39 -0.92 5.22 -8.78
C GLU A 39 -2.07 4.51 -9.50
N LEU A 40 -1.80 3.34 -10.07
CA LEU A 40 -2.83 2.51 -10.69
C LEU A 40 -3.51 1.69 -9.60
N ASN A 41 -4.71 2.08 -9.22
CA ASN A 41 -5.57 1.33 -8.32
C ASN A 41 -6.27 0.21 -9.11
N ILE A 42 -5.51 -0.84 -9.42
CA ILE A 42 -5.98 -1.95 -10.23
C ILE A 42 -6.85 -2.87 -9.38
N PHE A 43 -8.16 -2.65 -9.46
CA PHE A 43 -9.17 -3.56 -8.93
C PHE A 43 -9.73 -4.43 -10.05
N LEU A 44 -9.44 -5.71 -9.98
CA LEU A 44 -10.07 -6.71 -10.82
C LEU A 44 -11.18 -7.39 -10.00
N ASN A 45 -12.38 -7.52 -10.57
CA ASN A 45 -13.52 -8.12 -9.87
C ASN A 45 -13.32 -9.64 -9.70
N PRO A 46 -13.08 -10.15 -8.48
CA PRO A 46 -12.83 -11.58 -8.28
C PRO A 46 -14.07 -12.45 -8.56
N ALA A 47 -15.27 -11.85 -8.66
CA ALA A 47 -16.50 -12.53 -9.05
C ALA A 47 -16.75 -12.52 -10.57
N ASP A 48 -15.80 -12.05 -11.38
CA ASP A 48 -15.83 -12.24 -12.83
C ASP A 48 -15.39 -13.66 -13.18
N PHE A 49 -16.35 -14.58 -13.22
CA PHE A 49 -16.13 -15.99 -13.57
C PHE A 49 -15.79 -16.21 -15.06
N SER A 50 -15.94 -15.19 -15.91
CA SER A 50 -15.66 -15.31 -17.34
C SER A 50 -14.17 -15.13 -17.65
N ASN A 51 -13.46 -14.33 -16.87
CA ASN A 51 -12.06 -14.00 -17.10
C ASN A 51 -11.11 -15.03 -16.45
N LYS A 52 -10.76 -16.05 -17.23
CA LYS A 52 -9.78 -17.08 -16.82
C LYS A 52 -8.34 -16.59 -16.73
N GLU A 53 -8.04 -15.39 -17.23
CA GLU A 53 -6.72 -14.79 -17.22
C GLU A 53 -6.65 -13.58 -16.27
N PHE A 54 -7.36 -13.67 -15.15
CA PHE A 54 -7.49 -12.62 -14.15
C PHE A 54 -6.15 -11.98 -13.77
N GLU A 55 -5.16 -12.78 -13.35
CA GLU A 55 -3.85 -12.25 -12.93
C GLU A 55 -3.05 -11.62 -14.08
N LYS A 56 -3.18 -12.14 -15.31
CA LYS A 56 -2.50 -11.56 -16.49
C LYS A 56 -2.99 -10.15 -16.81
N ALA A 57 -4.20 -9.78 -16.39
CA ALA A 57 -4.72 -8.44 -16.61
C ALA A 57 -3.87 -7.37 -15.91
N TYR A 58 -3.30 -7.64 -14.73
CA TYR A 58 -2.37 -6.71 -14.08
C TYR A 58 -1.20 -6.35 -15.00
N PHE A 59 -0.52 -7.37 -15.54
CA PHE A 59 0.65 -7.18 -16.39
C PHE A 59 0.32 -6.44 -17.68
N ARG A 60 -0.80 -6.78 -18.34
CA ARG A 60 -1.25 -6.07 -19.55
C ARG A 60 -1.57 -4.60 -19.30
N ILE A 61 -2.21 -4.29 -18.17
CA ILE A 61 -2.52 -2.91 -17.79
C ILE A 61 -1.22 -2.14 -17.55
N ILE A 62 -0.31 -2.71 -16.75
CA ILE A 62 0.98 -2.09 -16.44
C ILE A 62 1.79 -1.81 -17.70
N GLU A 63 1.94 -2.81 -18.58
CA GLU A 63 2.67 -2.69 -19.84
C GLU A 63 2.13 -1.54 -20.70
N LYS A 64 0.81 -1.49 -20.89
CA LYS A 64 0.16 -0.43 -21.69
C LYS A 64 0.34 0.95 -21.08
N VAL A 65 0.21 1.07 -19.75
CA VAL A 65 0.35 2.36 -19.07
C VAL A 65 1.80 2.83 -19.10
N LEU A 66 2.77 1.97 -18.81
CA LEU A 66 4.20 2.30 -18.87
C LEU A 66 4.63 2.69 -20.30
N ALA A 67 4.02 2.12 -21.34
CA ALA A 67 4.25 2.54 -22.72
C ALA A 67 3.59 3.89 -23.07
N THR A 68 2.63 4.36 -22.26
CA THR A 68 1.83 5.56 -22.52
C THR A 68 2.39 6.81 -21.85
N VAL A 69 2.91 6.69 -20.62
CA VAL A 69 3.35 7.82 -19.78
C VAL A 69 4.85 7.78 -19.52
N LYS A 70 5.44 8.94 -19.20
CA LYS A 70 6.88 9.09 -18.90
C LYS A 70 7.16 9.29 -17.42
N ILE A 71 6.16 9.68 -16.64
CA ILE A 71 6.26 9.82 -15.18
C ILE A 71 6.26 8.45 -14.45
N PRO A 72 6.86 8.36 -13.25
CA PRO A 72 6.85 7.15 -12.44
C PRO A 72 5.45 6.59 -12.19
N VAL A 73 5.32 5.27 -12.26
CA VAL A 73 4.04 4.58 -12.04
C VAL A 73 4.16 3.63 -10.87
N ALA A 74 3.28 3.79 -9.89
CA ALA A 74 3.04 2.85 -8.82
C ALA A 74 1.76 2.04 -9.11
N ILE A 75 1.64 0.84 -8.54
CA ILE A 75 0.38 0.10 -8.53
C ILE A 75 -0.10 -0.12 -7.09
N LYS A 76 -1.41 -0.05 -6.87
CA LYS A 76 -2.04 -0.39 -5.59
C LYS A 76 -2.76 -1.72 -5.73
N VAL A 77 -2.30 -2.70 -4.96
CA VAL A 77 -2.71 -4.10 -5.11
C VAL A 77 -3.62 -4.54 -3.97
N GLY A 78 -4.52 -5.48 -4.28
CA GLY A 78 -5.30 -6.21 -3.28
C GLY A 78 -4.48 -7.29 -2.58
N LYS A 79 -5.09 -7.93 -1.58
CA LYS A 79 -4.47 -8.99 -0.75
C LYS A 79 -4.79 -10.43 -1.18
N TYR A 80 -5.49 -10.62 -2.29
CA TYR A 80 -6.14 -11.90 -2.63
C TYR A 80 -5.40 -12.72 -3.69
N PHE A 81 -4.09 -12.64 -3.74
CA PHE A 81 -3.28 -13.52 -4.61
C PHE A 81 -2.99 -14.84 -3.91
N THR A 82 -3.15 -15.97 -4.61
CA THR A 82 -2.84 -17.29 -4.05
C THR A 82 -1.38 -17.43 -3.64
N ARG A 83 -0.46 -16.91 -4.47
CA ARG A 83 0.99 -16.91 -4.19
C ARG A 83 1.51 -15.49 -4.05
N MET A 84 0.96 -14.76 -3.09
CA MET A 84 1.18 -13.33 -2.90
C MET A 84 2.63 -12.86 -3.02
N GLY A 85 3.60 -13.50 -2.34
CA GLY A 85 5.01 -13.13 -2.46
C GLY A 85 5.58 -13.27 -3.88
N LEU A 86 5.19 -14.33 -4.61
CA LEU A 86 5.60 -14.52 -6.00
C LEU A 86 4.92 -13.50 -6.92
N SER A 87 3.64 -13.23 -6.72
CA SER A 87 2.89 -12.24 -7.50
C SER A 87 3.49 -10.84 -7.33
N LEU A 88 3.80 -10.43 -6.10
CA LEU A 88 4.47 -9.15 -5.82
C LEU A 88 5.87 -9.09 -6.45
N LYS A 89 6.65 -10.17 -6.38
CA LYS A 89 7.97 -10.24 -7.04
C LYS A 89 7.83 -10.01 -8.54
N ALA A 90 6.97 -10.77 -9.21
CA ALA A 90 6.75 -10.67 -10.64
C ALA A 90 6.23 -9.28 -11.06
N LEU A 91 5.32 -8.68 -10.29
CA LEU A 91 4.85 -7.32 -10.55
C LEU A 91 5.98 -6.30 -10.43
N SER A 92 6.91 -6.46 -9.48
CA SER A 92 8.06 -5.56 -9.33
C SER A 92 9.04 -5.59 -10.51
N GLU A 93 8.99 -6.63 -11.34
CA GLU A 93 9.87 -6.82 -12.50
C GLU A 93 9.30 -6.20 -13.79
N THR A 94 8.10 -5.62 -13.73
CA THR A 94 7.41 -5.02 -14.89
C THR A 94 7.91 -3.62 -15.29
N GLY A 95 8.75 -3.00 -14.46
CA GLY A 95 9.22 -1.61 -14.65
C GLY A 95 8.47 -0.55 -13.84
N ILE A 96 7.48 -0.94 -13.03
CA ILE A 96 6.84 -0.04 -12.06
C ILE A 96 7.86 0.51 -11.05
N SER A 97 7.66 1.75 -10.63
CA SER A 97 8.55 2.40 -9.66
C SER A 97 8.21 2.04 -8.21
N ALA A 98 6.94 1.70 -7.92
CA ALA A 98 6.53 1.28 -6.59
C ALA A 98 5.27 0.40 -6.57
N MET A 99 5.06 -0.29 -5.45
CA MET A 99 3.79 -0.95 -5.10
C MET A 99 3.25 -0.42 -3.78
N VAL A 100 1.94 -0.25 -3.71
CA VAL A 100 1.20 0.21 -2.53
C VAL A 100 0.43 -0.96 -1.94
N LEU A 101 0.78 -1.36 -0.71
CA LEU A 101 0.24 -2.52 -0.01
C LEU A 101 -0.57 -2.05 1.21
N PHE A 102 -1.86 -2.33 1.39
CA PHE A 102 -2.81 -2.90 0.43
C PHE A 102 -4.00 -1.97 0.20
N ASN A 103 -4.69 -2.23 -0.90
CA ASN A 103 -6.04 -1.71 -1.11
C ASN A 103 -7.02 -2.25 -0.06
N ARG A 104 -7.97 -1.42 0.35
CA ARG A 104 -9.06 -1.79 1.27
C ARG A 104 -10.38 -1.60 0.54
N PHE A 105 -11.04 -2.71 0.23
CA PHE A 105 -12.31 -2.71 -0.47
C PHE A 105 -13.48 -2.46 0.48
N TYR A 106 -14.58 -1.97 -0.09
CA TYR A 106 -15.85 -1.87 0.62
C TYR A 106 -16.29 -3.27 1.08
N THR A 107 -16.68 -3.37 2.34
CA THR A 107 -17.23 -4.58 2.92
C THR A 107 -18.69 -4.32 3.30
N PRO A 108 -19.65 -5.11 2.78
CA PRO A 108 -21.04 -4.99 3.19
C PRO A 108 -21.21 -5.47 4.63
N ASP A 109 -22.29 -5.01 5.25
CA ASP A 109 -22.84 -5.55 6.49
C ASP A 109 -24.34 -5.79 6.28
N ILE A 110 -25.02 -6.45 7.21
CA ILE A 110 -26.45 -6.75 7.11
C ILE A 110 -27.16 -6.18 8.35
N ASP A 111 -28.10 -5.28 8.11
CA ASP A 111 -29.06 -4.87 9.13
C ASP A 111 -30.08 -6.02 9.31
N ILE A 112 -29.97 -6.76 10.42
CA ILE A 112 -30.79 -7.96 10.68
C ILE A 112 -32.26 -7.62 10.94
N GLU A 113 -32.55 -6.43 11.45
CA GLU A 113 -33.94 -6.00 11.72
C GLU A 113 -34.62 -5.56 10.43
N LYS A 114 -33.88 -4.89 9.53
CA LYS A 114 -34.40 -4.46 8.23
C LYS A 114 -34.25 -5.51 7.13
N MET A 115 -33.51 -6.60 7.39
CA MET A 115 -33.11 -7.61 6.41
C MET A 115 -32.52 -6.98 5.13
N ALA A 116 -31.66 -5.96 5.30
CA ALA A 116 -31.13 -5.15 4.21
C ALA A 116 -29.60 -5.05 4.29
N LEU A 117 -28.97 -4.94 3.12
CA LEU A 117 -27.55 -4.61 3.04
C LEU A 117 -27.31 -3.21 3.60
N THR A 118 -26.31 -3.09 4.45
CA THR A 118 -25.77 -1.84 4.95
C THR A 118 -24.25 -1.81 4.73
N ALA A 119 -23.62 -0.70 5.08
CA ALA A 119 -22.17 -0.59 5.05
C ALA A 119 -21.57 -1.04 6.38
N ALA A 120 -20.55 -1.90 6.33
CA ALA A 120 -19.68 -2.08 7.47
C ALA A 120 -18.88 -0.80 7.76
N ASN A 121 -17.92 -0.87 8.68
CA ASN A 121 -17.09 0.27 9.02
C ASN A 121 -16.28 0.78 7.80
N LEU A 122 -16.63 2.00 7.36
CA LEU A 122 -16.00 2.69 6.22
C LEU A 122 -14.52 2.98 6.49
N PHE A 123 -14.17 3.26 7.74
CA PHE A 123 -12.82 3.62 8.13
C PHE A 123 -12.02 2.40 8.55
N SER A 124 -10.74 2.35 8.18
CA SER A 124 -9.87 1.32 8.70
C SER A 124 -9.69 1.46 10.21
N THR A 125 -9.33 0.34 10.84
CA THR A 125 -8.88 0.27 12.24
C THR A 125 -7.37 0.06 12.32
N ARG A 126 -6.77 0.30 13.50
CA ARG A 126 -5.31 0.17 13.66
C ARG A 126 -4.84 -1.28 13.54
N GLU A 127 -5.71 -2.23 13.82
CA GLU A 127 -5.43 -3.67 13.79
C GLU A 127 -5.20 -4.14 12.35
N GLU A 128 -5.87 -3.52 11.36
CA GLU A 128 -5.70 -3.84 9.95
C GLU A 128 -4.26 -3.58 9.44
N GLN A 129 -3.46 -2.78 10.16
CA GLN A 129 -2.08 -2.48 9.78
C GLN A 129 -1.17 -3.71 9.83
N HIS A 130 -1.49 -4.71 10.66
CA HIS A 130 -0.58 -5.84 10.90
C HIS A 130 -0.36 -6.70 9.66
N GLU A 131 -1.38 -6.83 8.82
CA GLU A 131 -1.26 -7.52 7.54
C GLU A 131 -0.35 -6.76 6.58
N THR A 132 -0.54 -5.45 6.45
CA THR A 132 0.35 -4.57 5.66
C THR A 132 1.79 -4.66 6.19
N LEU A 133 1.99 -4.55 7.50
CA LEU A 133 3.29 -4.59 8.15
C LEU A 133 4.03 -5.90 7.82
N ARG A 134 3.34 -7.03 7.95
CA ARG A 134 3.89 -8.36 7.63
C ARG A 134 4.38 -8.41 6.19
N TRP A 135 3.57 -7.99 5.22
CA TRP A 135 3.97 -8.07 3.81
C TRP A 135 5.04 -7.07 3.41
N ILE A 136 5.04 -5.86 3.99
CA ILE A 136 6.14 -4.91 3.82
C ILE A 136 7.44 -5.54 4.32
N ALA A 137 7.44 -6.12 5.51
CA ALA A 137 8.63 -6.73 6.11
C ALA A 137 9.14 -7.95 5.33
N ILE A 138 8.24 -8.80 4.82
CA ILE A 138 8.61 -9.96 3.98
C ILE A 138 9.23 -9.51 2.65
N MET A 139 8.69 -8.46 2.03
CA MET A 139 8.96 -8.16 0.63
C MET A 139 9.96 -7.01 0.40
N SER A 140 10.26 -6.19 1.40
CA SER A 140 11.07 -4.95 1.23
C SER A 140 12.46 -5.19 0.65
N GLU A 141 13.06 -6.35 0.92
CA GLU A 141 14.37 -6.77 0.37
C GLU A 141 14.25 -7.73 -0.82
N ARG A 142 13.02 -8.02 -1.25
CA ARG A 142 12.75 -9.06 -2.26
C ARG A 142 12.16 -8.51 -3.54
N VAL A 143 11.71 -7.26 -3.59
CA VAL A 143 11.17 -6.63 -4.80
C VAL A 143 12.15 -5.63 -5.40
N ASN A 144 12.01 -5.36 -6.70
CA ASN A 144 12.91 -4.47 -7.42
C ASN A 144 12.40 -2.99 -7.45
N CYS A 145 11.30 -2.70 -6.77
CA CYS A 145 10.65 -1.39 -6.74
C CYS A 145 10.48 -0.86 -5.31
N GLY A 146 10.04 0.38 -5.14
CA GLY A 146 9.65 0.89 -3.82
C GLY A 146 8.40 0.18 -3.27
N LEU A 147 8.30 0.06 -1.95
CA LEU A 147 7.07 -0.36 -1.28
C LEU A 147 6.49 0.79 -0.46
N ALA A 148 5.20 1.05 -0.61
CA ALA A 148 4.46 1.97 0.21
C ALA A 148 3.42 1.23 1.07
N ALA A 149 3.36 1.56 2.36
CA ALA A 149 2.38 0.99 3.27
C ALA A 149 1.07 1.81 3.24
N SER A 150 -0.06 1.12 3.24
CA SER A 150 -1.41 1.68 3.28
C SER A 150 -2.30 0.78 4.16
N THR A 151 -3.47 1.30 4.55
CA THR A 151 -4.46 0.63 5.41
C THR A 151 -4.05 0.49 6.88
N GLY A 152 -4.91 0.96 7.79
CA GLY A 152 -4.76 0.77 9.24
C GLY A 152 -3.70 1.64 9.93
N ILE A 153 -3.13 2.63 9.26
CA ILE A 153 -2.09 3.50 9.82
C ILE A 153 -2.75 4.79 10.33
N HIS A 154 -2.67 5.04 11.64
CA HIS A 154 -3.38 6.15 12.27
C HIS A 154 -2.48 7.16 12.98
N ASN A 155 -1.30 6.76 13.47
CA ASN A 155 -0.43 7.66 14.23
C ASN A 155 1.07 7.46 13.89
N GLY A 156 1.93 8.27 14.51
CA GLY A 156 3.37 8.23 14.27
C GLY A 156 4.01 6.89 14.62
N GLU A 157 3.51 6.16 15.62
CA GLU A 157 4.04 4.82 15.96
C GLU A 157 3.74 3.81 14.86
N ASP A 158 2.54 3.87 14.27
CA ASP A 158 2.17 3.04 13.13
C ASP A 158 3.09 3.33 11.93
N VAL A 159 3.41 4.60 11.67
CA VAL A 159 4.35 4.99 10.61
C VAL A 159 5.77 4.49 10.88
N ILE A 160 6.26 4.64 12.12
CA ILE A 160 7.59 4.15 12.51
C ILE A 160 7.71 2.64 12.29
N LYS A 161 6.68 1.86 12.65
CA LYS A 161 6.65 0.40 12.40
C LYS A 161 6.81 0.07 10.92
N MET A 162 6.09 0.77 10.04
CA MET A 162 6.16 0.55 8.60
C MET A 162 7.54 0.91 8.02
N LEU A 163 8.15 2.00 8.51
CA LEU A 163 9.51 2.37 8.13
C LEU A 163 10.52 1.31 8.58
N LEU A 164 10.46 0.85 9.83
CA LEU A 164 11.32 -0.22 10.35
C LEU A 164 11.18 -1.52 9.57
N ALA A 165 9.99 -1.82 9.05
CA ALA A 165 9.72 -2.96 8.17
C ALA A 165 10.22 -2.78 6.73
N GLY A 166 10.62 -1.56 6.33
CA GLY A 166 11.20 -1.31 5.01
C GLY A 166 10.32 -0.51 4.04
N ALA A 167 9.16 0.00 4.47
CA ALA A 167 8.35 0.87 3.61
C ALA A 167 9.13 2.16 3.29
N ARG A 168 9.09 2.58 2.02
CA ARG A 168 9.66 3.85 1.54
C ARG A 168 8.68 5.02 1.64
N ALA A 169 7.39 4.73 1.61
CA ALA A 169 6.32 5.72 1.77
C ALA A 169 5.17 5.14 2.58
N ILE A 170 4.38 6.01 3.20
CA ILE A 170 3.25 5.62 4.05
C ILE A 170 2.04 6.47 3.69
N GLN A 171 0.92 5.82 3.37
CA GLN A 171 -0.37 6.45 3.08
C GLN A 171 -1.28 6.36 4.30
N VAL A 172 -1.89 7.50 4.66
CA VAL A 172 -2.88 7.62 5.72
C VAL A 172 -4.15 8.28 5.18
N ALA A 173 -5.32 7.70 5.47
CA ALA A 173 -6.60 8.23 5.00
C ALA A 173 -7.64 8.29 6.13
N SER A 174 -8.01 7.15 6.71
CA SER A 174 -9.05 7.08 7.74
C SER A 174 -8.77 7.97 8.95
N THR A 175 -7.51 8.12 9.34
CA THR A 175 -7.15 9.04 10.44
C THR A 175 -7.29 10.51 10.07
N LEU A 176 -7.16 10.88 8.79
CA LEU A 176 -7.35 12.27 8.34
C LEU A 176 -8.83 12.63 8.30
N TYR A 177 -9.70 11.70 7.88
CA TYR A 177 -11.15 11.90 7.98
C TYR A 177 -11.63 12.05 9.42
N LYS A 178 -11.04 11.29 10.35
CA LYS A 178 -11.42 11.33 11.78
C LYS A 178 -10.86 12.55 12.52
N ASN A 179 -9.62 12.94 12.23
CA ASN A 179 -8.88 13.89 13.06
C ASN A 179 -8.49 15.19 12.31
N GLY A 180 -8.84 15.32 11.04
CA GLY A 180 -8.46 16.43 10.18
C GLY A 180 -6.98 16.44 9.76
N PRO A 181 -6.56 17.43 8.94
CA PRO A 181 -5.20 17.52 8.42
C PRO A 181 -4.13 17.75 9.50
N VAL A 182 -4.51 18.30 10.67
CA VAL A 182 -3.60 18.49 11.83
C VAL A 182 -2.97 17.17 12.31
N GLN A 183 -3.61 16.04 12.00
CA GLN A 183 -3.08 14.71 12.30
C GLN A 183 -1.72 14.46 11.63
N ILE A 184 -1.47 15.04 10.46
CA ILE A 184 -0.17 14.93 9.77
C ILE A 184 0.94 15.51 10.65
N ASN A 185 0.73 16.68 11.24
CA ASN A 185 1.70 17.29 12.14
C ASN A 185 1.97 16.43 13.38
N LYS A 186 0.92 15.83 13.97
CA LYS A 186 1.08 14.92 15.13
C LYS A 186 1.91 13.69 14.78
N ILE A 187 1.69 13.12 13.59
CA ILE A 187 2.47 11.99 13.07
C ILE A 187 3.94 12.40 12.93
N LEU A 188 4.22 13.51 12.25
CA LEU A 188 5.58 14.00 12.00
C LEU A 188 6.32 14.33 13.31
N THR A 189 5.66 15.00 14.26
CA THR A 189 6.25 15.30 15.58
C THR A 189 6.65 14.02 16.32
N LYS A 190 5.80 13.00 16.31
CA LYS A 190 6.12 11.71 16.95
C LYS A 190 7.29 11.00 16.27
N ILE A 191 7.37 11.02 14.94
CA ILE A 191 8.49 10.44 14.18
C ILE A 191 9.80 11.14 14.54
N ASN A 192 9.83 12.48 14.48
CA ASN A 192 11.02 13.26 14.80
C ASN A 192 11.48 13.04 16.24
N ALA A 193 10.56 13.09 17.21
CA ALA A 193 10.90 12.86 18.62
C ALA A 193 11.48 11.45 18.85
N TRP A 194 10.91 10.44 18.21
CA TRP A 194 11.44 9.06 18.30
C TRP A 194 12.80 8.92 17.62
N MET A 195 13.01 9.57 16.47
CA MET A 195 14.32 9.59 15.80
C MET A 195 15.39 10.23 16.69
N THR A 196 15.08 11.37 17.32
CA THR A 196 15.98 12.03 18.28
C THR A 196 16.30 11.14 19.48
N ASP A 197 15.30 10.48 20.08
CA ASP A 197 15.50 9.51 21.18
C ASP A 197 16.43 8.35 20.78
N LYS A 198 16.34 7.89 19.53
CA LYS A 198 17.16 6.79 19.01
C LYS A 198 18.50 7.23 18.39
N GLY A 199 18.78 8.52 18.32
CA GLY A 199 19.99 9.05 17.69
C GLY A 199 20.03 8.83 16.18
N PHE A 200 18.87 8.88 15.50
CA PHE A 200 18.79 8.84 14.04
C PHE A 200 18.58 10.25 13.46
N ASP A 201 19.37 10.60 12.46
CA ASP A 201 19.33 11.85 11.71
C ASP A 201 18.55 11.71 10.39
N SER A 202 18.33 10.48 9.91
CA SER A 202 17.60 10.22 8.67
C SER A 202 16.81 8.92 8.69
N LEU A 203 15.80 8.83 7.83
CA LEU A 203 15.02 7.60 7.66
C LEU A 203 15.86 6.43 7.15
N GLU A 204 16.87 6.70 6.32
CA GLU A 204 17.75 5.65 5.75
C GLU A 204 18.54 4.92 6.82
N GLN A 205 18.86 5.58 7.94
CA GLN A 205 19.59 4.96 9.03
C GLN A 205 18.81 3.86 9.73
N PHE A 206 17.48 3.79 9.62
CA PHE A 206 16.67 2.78 10.31
C PHE A 206 15.63 2.04 9.46
N ARG A 207 15.33 2.53 8.25
CA ARG A 207 14.38 1.87 7.36
C ARG A 207 14.83 0.43 7.09
N GLY A 208 13.94 -0.53 7.27
CA GLY A 208 14.25 -1.95 7.05
C GLY A 208 15.11 -2.61 8.14
N LYS A 209 15.45 -1.93 9.24
CA LYS A 209 16.25 -2.56 10.31
C LYS A 209 15.61 -3.81 10.92
N VAL A 210 14.30 -3.99 10.76
CA VAL A 210 13.54 -5.12 11.32
C VAL A 210 13.10 -6.11 10.23
N SER A 211 13.19 -5.76 8.94
CA SER A 211 12.80 -6.68 7.84
C SER A 211 13.69 -7.91 7.75
N GLY A 212 14.99 -7.78 8.03
CA GLY A 212 15.95 -8.89 7.98
C GLY A 212 15.60 -10.08 8.89
N GLY A 213 14.74 -9.88 9.89
CA GLY A 213 14.18 -10.99 10.68
C GLY A 213 13.42 -12.02 9.85
N TYR A 214 12.82 -11.61 8.72
CA TYR A 214 12.05 -12.47 7.83
C TYR A 214 12.91 -13.35 6.90
N GLY A 215 14.26 -13.23 6.97
CA GLY A 215 15.27 -14.16 6.45
C GLY A 215 15.08 -14.66 5.01
N ASP A 216 15.73 -15.77 4.64
CA ASP A 216 15.50 -16.46 3.35
C ASP A 216 14.28 -17.40 3.40
N ASP A 217 13.85 -17.80 4.60
CA ASP A 217 12.68 -18.66 4.83
C ASP A 217 11.56 -17.93 5.59
N PRO A 218 10.58 -17.32 4.89
CA PRO A 218 9.39 -16.72 5.51
C PRO A 218 8.61 -17.68 6.41
N SER A 219 8.59 -18.98 6.05
CA SER A 219 7.82 -19.98 6.77
C SER A 219 8.43 -20.26 8.15
N ALA A 220 9.76 -20.19 8.26
CA ALA A 220 10.45 -20.26 9.55
C ALA A 220 10.10 -19.05 10.42
N PHE A 221 10.01 -17.85 9.84
CA PHE A 221 9.64 -16.66 10.61
C PHE A 221 8.21 -16.71 11.15
N GLU A 222 7.25 -17.12 10.33
CA GLU A 222 5.85 -17.30 10.77
C GLU A 222 5.75 -18.32 11.91
N ARG A 223 6.45 -19.45 11.78
CA ARG A 223 6.53 -20.47 12.84
C ARG A 223 7.20 -19.91 14.11
N MET A 224 8.27 -19.13 13.98
CA MET A 224 8.95 -18.51 15.12
C MET A 224 8.05 -17.53 15.88
N GLN A 225 7.28 -16.69 15.19
CA GLN A 225 6.34 -15.77 15.83
C GLN A 225 5.23 -16.51 16.57
N PHE A 226 4.65 -17.53 15.94
CA PHE A 226 3.66 -18.39 16.57
C PHE A 226 4.25 -19.05 17.82
N MET A 227 5.42 -19.70 17.73
CA MET A 227 6.05 -20.38 18.86
C MET A 227 6.39 -19.44 20.01
N LYS A 228 6.91 -18.24 19.74
CA LYS A 228 7.20 -17.23 20.78
C LYS A 228 5.95 -16.85 21.57
N HIS A 229 4.88 -16.50 20.86
CA HIS A 229 3.62 -16.10 21.48
C HIS A 229 3.09 -17.15 22.46
N PHE A 230 3.21 -18.44 22.13
CA PHE A 230 2.74 -19.53 23.00
C PHE A 230 3.77 -20.00 24.04
N SER A 231 5.06 -19.72 23.85
CA SER A 231 6.09 -19.99 24.86
C SER A 231 6.06 -19.02 26.03
N GLU A 232 5.56 -17.79 25.82
CA GLU A 232 5.45 -16.74 26.83
C GLU A 232 4.13 -16.80 27.64
N ILE A 233 3.21 -17.69 27.26
CA ILE A 233 1.93 -17.94 27.97
C ILE A 233 2.09 -19.06 29.04
N ARG A 234 3.32 -19.47 29.35
CA ARG A 234 3.63 -20.47 30.39
C ARG A 234 4.17 -19.86 31.67
#